data_AF-A0A139JQA0-F1
#
_entry.id   AF-A0A139JQA0-F1
#
_cell.length_a   1.000
_cell.length_b   1.000
_cell.length_c   1.000
_cell.angle_alpha   90.00
_cell.angle_beta   90.00
_cell.angle_gamma   90.00
#
_symmetry.space_group_name_H-M   'P 1'
#
loop_
_entity.id
_entity.type
_entity.pdbx_description
1 polymer ?
#
loop_
_entity_poly.entity_id
_entity_poly.type
_entity_poly.pdbx_seq_one_letter_code
_entity_poly.pdbx_strand_id
1 'polypeptide(L)'
;MWKEFFDKEKQKIYFQEIFSFLKKEFKKGKIIFPSFSNIFQAFKLTSFNHTKVVILGQDPYPGVNQAHGLSFSTLHHCTPSSLKNRAKKRLKYRVI
;
A
#
# COMPACT_ATOMS: atom_id res chain seq x y z
N MET A 1 3.23 -9.41 -16.67
CA MET A 1 2.32 -8.43 -16.03
C MET A 1 2.27 -8.67 -14.51
N TRP A 2 1.91 -7.68 -13.67
CA TRP A 2 1.79 -7.89 -12.20
C TRP A 2 0.92 -9.08 -11.83
N LYS A 3 -0.13 -9.35 -12.63
CA LYS A 3 -1.00 -10.51 -12.49
C LYS A 3 -0.22 -11.83 -12.44
N GLU A 4 0.69 -12.08 -13.38
CA GLU A 4 1.46 -13.33 -13.45
C GLU A 4 2.39 -13.49 -12.26
N PHE A 5 3.01 -12.39 -11.81
CA PHE A 5 3.82 -12.38 -10.59
C PHE A 5 2.98 -12.79 -9.38
N PHE A 6 1.83 -12.12 -9.17
CA PHE A 6 0.94 -12.43 -8.05
C PHE A 6 0.30 -13.82 -8.16
N ASP A 7 -0.02 -14.29 -9.36
CA ASP A 7 -0.59 -15.62 -9.56
C ASP A 7 0.38 -16.73 -9.11
N LYS A 8 1.69 -16.52 -9.30
CA LYS A 8 2.74 -17.40 -8.75
C LYS A 8 2.98 -17.17 -7.26
N GLU A 9 3.05 -15.92 -6.83
CA GLU A 9 3.36 -15.55 -5.44
C GLU A 9 2.28 -16.03 -4.46
N LYS A 10 1.00 -15.96 -4.85
CA LYS A 10 -0.15 -16.43 -4.07
C LYS A 10 -0.16 -17.93 -3.81
N GLN A 11 0.57 -18.71 -4.61
CA GLN A 11 0.68 -20.16 -4.42
C GLN A 11 1.67 -20.52 -3.32
N LYS A 12 2.56 -19.59 -2.94
CA LYS A 12 3.56 -19.84 -1.91
C LYS A 12 2.92 -19.88 -0.53
N ILE A 13 3.37 -20.83 0.29
CA ILE A 13 2.82 -21.11 1.62
C ILE A 13 2.82 -19.85 2.50
N TYR A 14 3.95 -19.15 2.60
CA TYR A 14 4.03 -17.93 3.44
C TYR A 14 3.01 -16.85 3.02
N PHE A 15 2.73 -16.72 1.72
CA PHE A 15 1.78 -15.71 1.25
C PHE A 15 0.38 -16.07 1.72
N GLN A 16 0.00 -17.34 1.60
CA GLN A 16 -1.30 -17.85 2.04
C GLN A 16 -1.46 -17.70 3.56
N GLU A 17 -0.42 -17.99 4.32
CA GLU A 17 -0.40 -17.82 5.78
C GLU A 17 -0.59 -16.37 6.19
N ILE A 18 0.20 -15.44 5.63
CA ILE A 18 0.08 -14.00 5.91
C ILE A 18 -1.31 -13.49 5.53
N PHE A 19 -1.79 -13.86 4.35
CA PHE A 19 -3.09 -13.40 3.87
C PHE A 19 -4.25 -13.96 4.69
N SER A 20 -4.15 -15.23 5.11
CA SER A 20 -5.12 -15.88 6.01
C SER A 20 -5.13 -15.24 7.39
N PHE A 21 -3.94 -14.95 7.94
CA PHE A 21 -3.79 -14.21 9.20
C PHE A 21 -4.46 -12.84 9.10
N LEU A 22 -4.09 -12.02 8.11
CA LEU A 22 -4.69 -10.70 7.91
C LEU A 22 -6.22 -10.81 7.81
N LYS A 23 -6.74 -11.72 6.98
CA LYS A 23 -8.19 -11.90 6.81
C LYS A 23 -8.90 -12.27 8.12
N LYS A 24 -8.28 -13.10 8.96
CA LYS A 24 -8.80 -13.43 10.30
C LYS A 24 -8.82 -12.21 11.20
N GLU A 25 -7.76 -11.41 11.23
CA GLU A 25 -7.67 -10.22 12.07
C GLU A 25 -8.67 -9.13 11.64
N PHE A 26 -8.86 -8.92 10.33
CA PHE A 26 -9.94 -8.06 9.81
C PHE A 26 -11.33 -8.56 10.23
N LYS A 27 -11.59 -9.87 10.15
CA LYS A 27 -12.87 -10.47 10.58
C LYS A 27 -13.13 -10.35 12.08
N LYS A 28 -12.08 -10.30 12.90
CA LYS A 28 -12.19 -10.04 14.36
C LYS A 28 -12.51 -8.57 14.69
N GLY A 29 -12.64 -7.70 13.68
CA GLY A 29 -12.94 -6.29 13.88
C GLY A 29 -11.73 -5.47 14.34
N LYS A 30 -10.50 -5.97 14.21
CA LYS A 30 -9.31 -5.16 14.49
C LYS A 30 -9.22 -4.02 13.49
N ILE A 31 -8.87 -2.84 13.99
CA ILE A 31 -8.58 -1.67 13.15
C ILE A 31 -7.21 -1.90 12.51
N ILE A 32 -7.21 -2.19 11.21
CA ILE A 32 -6.01 -2.44 10.41
C ILE A 32 -6.05 -1.50 9.21
N PHE A 33 -4.90 -0.89 8.90
CA PHE A 33 -4.74 0.02 7.77
C PHE A 33 -3.73 -0.50 6.75
N PRO A 34 -3.93 -0.24 5.45
CA PRO A 34 -5.13 0.32 4.84
C PRO A 34 -6.29 -0.70 4.85
N SER A 35 -7.46 -0.33 4.34
CA SER A 35 -8.55 -1.29 4.15
C SER A 35 -8.09 -2.47 3.29
N PHE A 36 -8.69 -3.64 3.51
CA PHE A 36 -8.30 -4.88 2.82
C PHE A 36 -8.28 -4.76 1.28
N SER A 37 -9.22 -4.00 0.70
CA SER A 37 -9.28 -3.75 -0.75
C SER A 37 -8.11 -2.93 -1.29
N ASN A 38 -7.46 -2.15 -0.43
CA ASN A 38 -6.41 -1.20 -0.76
C ASN A 38 -4.99 -1.73 -0.51
N ILE A 39 -4.81 -2.91 0.08
CA ILE A 39 -3.47 -3.48 0.37
C ILE A 39 -2.58 -3.54 -0.89
N PHE A 40 -3.16 -3.85 -2.06
CA PHE A 40 -2.44 -3.94 -3.33
C PHE A 40 -2.69 -2.77 -4.28
N GLN A 41 -3.13 -1.61 -3.77
CA GLN A 41 -3.55 -0.47 -4.60
C GLN A 41 -2.42 0.03 -5.52
N ALA A 42 -1.17 0.08 -5.03
CA ALA A 42 -0.02 0.50 -5.83
C ALA A 42 0.15 -0.31 -7.14
N PHE A 43 -0.03 -1.63 -7.05
CA PHE A 43 0.08 -2.56 -8.19
C PHE A 43 -1.13 -2.49 -9.13
N LYS A 44 -2.32 -2.12 -8.61
CA LYS A 44 -3.51 -1.88 -9.44
C LYS A 44 -3.38 -0.60 -10.25
N LEU A 45 -2.77 0.44 -9.68
CA LEU A 45 -2.65 1.76 -10.31
C LEU A 45 -1.45 1.88 -11.25
N THR A 46 -0.46 1.01 -11.12
CA THR A 46 0.78 1.10 -11.92
C THR A 46 1.07 -0.22 -12.59
N SER A 47 1.06 -0.24 -13.92
CA SER A 47 1.43 -1.45 -14.68
C SER A 47 2.93 -1.69 -14.59
N PHE A 48 3.32 -2.97 -14.62
CA PHE A 48 4.72 -3.40 -14.55
C PHE A 48 5.58 -2.70 -15.61
N ASN A 49 5.14 -2.72 -16.87
CA ASN A 49 5.90 -2.18 -18.01
C ASN A 49 5.98 -0.65 -18.05
N HIS A 50 5.07 0.07 -17.36
CA HIS A 50 5.08 1.55 -17.33
C HIS A 50 5.64 2.09 -16.02
N THR A 51 6.14 1.24 -15.13
CA THR A 51 6.78 1.65 -13.89
C THR A 51 8.14 2.27 -14.22
N LYS A 52 8.35 3.53 -13.84
CA LYS A 52 9.61 4.28 -14.08
C LYS A 52 10.42 4.50 -12.81
N VAL A 53 9.74 4.63 -11.66
CA VAL A 53 10.32 4.95 -10.36
C VAL A 53 9.60 4.14 -9.30
N VAL A 54 10.35 3.63 -8.32
CA VAL A 54 9.82 2.91 -7.15
C VAL A 54 10.25 3.66 -5.89
N ILE A 55 9.33 3.91 -4.97
CA ILE A 55 9.61 4.63 -3.72
C ILE A 55 9.12 3.78 -2.55
N LEU A 56 10.05 3.10 -1.90
CA LEU A 56 9.71 2.18 -0.82
C LEU A 56 9.40 2.95 0.47
N GLY A 57 8.18 2.77 0.98
CA GLY A 57 7.80 3.09 2.35
C GLY A 57 8.04 1.90 3.30
N GLN A 58 8.11 2.17 4.60
CA GLN A 58 8.25 1.13 5.63
C GLN A 58 6.89 0.58 6.04
N ASP A 59 6.07 1.41 6.69
CA ASP A 59 4.75 1.03 7.19
C ASP A 59 3.65 1.94 6.64
N PRO A 60 2.41 1.43 6.49
CA PRO A 60 1.25 2.28 6.22
C PRO A 60 1.02 3.29 7.36
N TYR A 61 0.45 4.44 7.02
CA TYR A 61 0.03 5.39 8.04
C TYR A 61 -1.04 4.77 8.97
N PRO A 62 -0.90 4.92 10.31
CA PRO A 62 -1.79 4.28 11.28
C PRO A 62 -3.07 5.06 11.55
N GLY A 63 -3.25 6.25 10.95
CA GLY A 63 -4.44 7.07 11.15
C GLY A 63 -5.62 6.66 10.28
N VAL A 64 -6.82 6.78 10.82
CA VAL A 64 -8.09 6.60 10.09
C VAL A 64 -8.08 7.49 8.84
N ASN A 65 -8.41 6.91 7.68
CA ASN A 65 -8.43 7.58 6.38
C ASN A 65 -7.09 8.19 5.94
N GLN A 66 -5.95 7.75 6.48
CA GLN A 66 -4.63 8.19 6.00
C GLN A 66 -4.09 7.24 4.93
N ALA A 67 -3.93 5.96 5.26
CA ALA A 67 -3.39 4.97 4.34
C ALA A 67 -4.44 4.50 3.31
N HIS A 68 -4.06 4.53 2.03
CA HIS A 68 -4.87 4.01 0.92
C HIS A 68 -4.07 3.12 -0.05
N GLY A 69 -2.97 2.55 0.43
CA GLY A 69 -2.19 1.57 -0.33
C GLY A 69 -1.15 2.14 -1.29
N LEU A 70 -0.72 3.39 -1.08
CA LEU A 70 0.41 4.03 -1.77
C LEU A 70 1.38 4.60 -0.73
N SER A 71 2.68 4.42 -0.94
CA SER A 71 3.72 4.94 -0.05
C SER A 71 3.69 6.48 -0.01
N PHE A 72 3.85 7.08 1.17
CA PHE A 72 3.88 8.54 1.40
C PHE A 72 2.64 9.33 0.94
N SER A 73 1.56 8.66 0.52
CA SER A 73 0.33 9.31 0.05
C SER A 73 -0.76 9.26 1.12
N THR A 74 -1.54 10.34 1.26
CA THR A 74 -2.68 10.43 2.20
C THR A 74 -3.97 10.89 1.51
N LEU A 75 -5.13 10.40 1.97
CA LEU A 75 -6.43 10.83 1.42
C LEU A 75 -6.83 12.26 1.85
N HIS A 76 -6.33 12.73 3.00
CA HIS A 76 -6.62 14.06 3.54
C HIS A 76 -5.40 14.99 3.54
N HIS A 77 -5.67 16.30 3.57
CA HIS A 77 -4.72 17.43 3.65
C HIS A 77 -3.77 17.42 4.84
N CYS A 78 -3.80 16.40 5.70
CA CYS A 78 -2.82 16.20 6.74
C CYS A 78 -1.54 15.65 6.12
N THR A 79 -0.63 16.54 5.73
CA THR A 79 0.74 16.18 5.36
C THR A 79 1.38 15.43 6.53
N PRO A 80 1.67 14.13 6.39
CA PRO A 80 2.31 13.34 7.43
C PRO A 80 3.66 13.92 7.82
N SER A 81 4.05 13.75 9.08
CA SER A 81 5.32 14.26 9.61
C SER A 81 6.54 13.75 8.82
N SER A 82 6.47 12.55 8.23
CA SER A 82 7.52 12.00 7.36
C SER A 82 7.69 12.74 6.03
N LEU A 83 6.65 13.44 5.55
CA LEU A 83 6.71 14.33 4.39
C LEU A 83 7.23 15.73 4.73
N LYS A 84 7.21 16.14 6.02
CA LYS A 84 7.71 17.47 6.43
C LYS A 84 9.21 17.63 6.21
N ASN A 85 10.01 16.56 6.36
CA ASN A 85 11.46 16.64 6.17
C ASN A 85 11.92 16.50 4.71
N ARG A 86 11.02 16.17 3.76
CA ARG A 86 11.41 15.95 2.34
C ARG A 86 10.56 16.64 1.27
N ALA A 87 9.43 17.32 1.57
CA ALA A 87 8.62 17.93 0.50
C ALA A 87 7.84 19.20 0.89
N LYS A 88 8.44 20.36 0.58
CA LYS A 88 7.72 21.64 0.32
C LYS A 88 7.01 21.64 -1.05
N LYS A 89 6.98 20.53 -1.78
CA LYS A 89 6.36 20.46 -3.12
C LYS A 89 5.49 19.23 -3.25
N ARG A 90 4.22 19.48 -3.59
CA ARG A 90 3.22 18.56 -4.09
C ARG A 90 3.83 17.76 -5.26
N LEU A 91 4.41 16.59 -4.99
CA LEU A 91 4.95 15.73 -6.05
C LEU A 91 3.76 15.21 -6.88
N LYS A 92 3.62 15.72 -8.11
CA LYS A 92 2.74 15.20 -9.17
C LYS A 92 3.33 13.91 -9.78
N TYR A 93 3.88 13.01 -8.98
CA TYR A 93 4.38 11.73 -9.46
C TYR A 93 3.64 10.63 -8.71
N ARG A 94 3.09 9.68 -9.47
CA ARG A 94 2.41 8.50 -8.94
C ARG A 94 3.44 7.65 -8.21
N VAL A 95 3.32 7.61 -6.89
CA VAL A 95 4.23 6.91 -5.98
C VAL A 95 3.69 5.50 -5.77
N ILE A 96 4.48 4.48 -6.13
CA ILE A 96 4.33 3.09 -5.67
C ILE A 96 5.08 2.99 -4.34
#